data_AF-A0A6J5JHF5-F1
#
_entry.id   AF-A0A6J5JHF5-F1
#
_cell.length_a   1.000
_cell.length_b   1.000
_cell.length_c   1.000
_cell.angle_alpha   90.00
_cell.angle_beta   90.00
_cell.angle_gamma   90.00
#
_symmetry.space_group_name_H-M   'P 1'
#
loop_
_entity.id
_entity.type
_entity.pdbx_description
1 polymer ?
#
loop_
_entity_poly.entity_id
_entity_poly.type
_entity_poly.pdbx_seq_one_letter_code
_entity_poly.pdbx_strand_id
1 'polypeptide(L)' 'MSRIIEKIAWFVEDQGGVTAIEYGLIAALIAIGIVAALTTVGTDLKTVFSTVADDLDSIVAAI' A
#
# COMPACT_ATOMS: atom_id res chain seq x y z
N MET A 1 5.93 43.89 -19.58
CA MET A 1 6.89 42.78 -19.32
C MET A 1 7.00 42.38 -17.84
N SER A 2 6.43 43.12 -16.88
CA SER A 2 6.44 42.73 -15.45
C SER A 2 5.72 41.40 -15.14
N ARG A 3 4.58 41.16 -15.79
CA ARG A 3 3.71 39.98 -15.53
C ARG A 3 4.35 38.62 -15.85
N ILE A 4 5.36 38.58 -16.73
CA ILE A 4 6.04 37.33 -17.11
C ILE A 4 7.11 37.01 -16.06
N ILE A 5 7.88 38.03 -15.64
CA ILE A 5 8.90 37.89 -14.61
C ILE A 5 8.26 37.46 -13.29
N GLU A 6 7.11 38.03 -12.95
CA GLU A 6 6.33 37.69 -11.75
C GLU A 6 5.82 36.24 -11.78
N LYS A 7 5.36 35.74 -12.93
CA LYS A 7 4.94 34.34 -13.10
C LYS A 7 6.09 33.35 -13.01
N ILE A 8 7.27 33.72 -13.52
CA ILE A 8 8.47 32.88 -13.43
C ILE A 8 8.99 32.84 -11.99
N ALA A 9 8.98 33.98 -11.27
CA ALA A 9 9.35 34.03 -9.86
C ALA A 9 8.43 33.14 -9.01
N TRP A 10 7.11 33.24 -9.22
CA TRP A 10 6.14 32.38 -8.53
C TRP A 10 6.35 30.89 -8.80
N PHE A 11 6.68 30.50 -10.03
CA PHE A 11 6.92 29.10 -10.39
C PHE A 11 8.21 28.54 -9.75
N VAL A 12 9.27 29.36 -9.64
CA VAL A 12 10.52 28.97 -8.96
C VAL A 12 10.33 28.85 -7.45
N GLU A 13 9.38 29.60 -6.88
CA GLU A 13 9.05 29.57 -5.45
C GLU A 13 8.01 28.47 -5.10
N ASP A 14 7.42 27.81 -6.11
CA ASP A 14 6.50 26.70 -5.92
C ASP A 14 7.23 25.42 -5.46
N GLN A 15 7.20 25.17 -4.15
CA GLN A 15 7.72 23.95 -3.52
C GLN A 15 6.74 22.76 -3.57
N GLY A 16 5.60 22.91 -4.27
CA GLY A 16 4.57 21.86 -4.38
C GLY A 16 5.10 20.54 -4.95
N GLY A 17 6.06 20.60 -5.88
CA GLY A 17 6.70 19.40 -6.45
C GLY A 17 7.65 18.70 -5.47
N VAL A 18 8.37 19.45 -4.64
CA VAL A 18 9.30 18.90 -3.64
C VAL A 18 8.53 18.25 -2.49
N THR A 19 7.46 18.90 -2.03
CA THR A 19 6.57 18.35 -1.00
C THR A 19 5.86 17.07 -1.48
N ALA A 20 5.49 16.97 -2.76
CA ALA A 20 4.94 15.73 -3.33
C ALA A 20 5.91 14.54 -3.25
N ILE A 21 7.22 14.76 -3.35
CA ILE A 21 8.23 13.69 -3.25
C ILE A 21 8.37 13.22 -1.79
N GLU A 22 8.31 14.14 -0.83
CA GLU A 22 8.40 13.81 0.60
C GLU A 22 7.18 13.00 1.07
N TYR A 23 5.97 13.48 0.77
CA TYR A 23 4.75 12.74 1.07
C TYR A 23 4.64 11.45 0.24
N GLY A 24 5.17 11.44 -0.99
CA GLY A 24 5.27 10.24 -1.82
C GLY A 24 6.13 9.15 -1.20
N LEU A 25 7.26 9.51 -0.59
CA LEU A 25 8.13 8.55 0.11
C LEU A 25 7.47 7.98 1.37
N ILE A 26 6.81 8.81 2.16
CA ILE A 26 6.06 8.36 3.34
C ILE A 26 4.92 7.43 2.94
N ALA A 27 4.16 7.79 1.88
CA ALA A 27 3.10 6.95 1.35
C ALA A 27 3.62 5.59 0.87
N ALA A 28 4.79 5.56 0.21
CA ALA A 28 5.43 4.32 -0.22
C ALA A 28 5.83 3.42 0.98
N LEU A 29 6.39 4.00 2.05
CA LEU A 29 6.75 3.25 3.25
C LEU A 29 5.51 2.67 3.96
N ILE A 30 4.43 3.45 4.07
CA ILE A 30 3.16 2.99 4.63
C ILE A 30 2.60 1.84 3.78
N ALA A 31 2.61 1.99 2.44
CA ALA A 31 2.13 0.96 1.53
C ALA A 31 2.90 -0.36 1.69
N ILE A 32 4.23 -0.31 1.80
CA ILE A 32 5.05 -1.50 2.04
C ILE A 32 4.68 -2.18 3.37
N GLY A 33 4.50 -1.40 4.44
CA GLY A 33 4.08 -1.91 5.75
C GLY A 33 2.72 -2.61 5.71
N ILE A 34 1.76 -2.01 4.99
CA ILE A 34 0.42 -2.60 4.78
C ILE A 34 0.52 -3.92 4.00
N VAL A 35 1.27 -3.94 2.90
CA VAL A 35 1.46 -5.16 2.09
C VAL A 35 2.06 -6.29 2.92
N ALA A 36 3.07 -5.99 3.73
CA ALA A 36 3.69 -6.98 4.62
C ALA A 36 2.67 -7.54 5.63
N ALA A 37 1.91 -6.67 6.30
CA ALA A 37 0.89 -7.10 7.26
C ALA A 37 -0.22 -7.94 6.61
N LEU A 38 -0.72 -7.52 5.44
CA LEU A 38 -1.75 -8.24 4.71
C LEU A 38 -1.26 -9.60 4.18
N THR A 39 0.03 -9.73 3.88
CA THR A 39 0.64 -11.01 3.47
C THR A 39 0.57 -12.04 4.60
N THR A 40 0.89 -11.63 5.83
CA THR A 40 0.77 -12.49 7.02
C THR A 40 -0.67 -12.89 7.26
N VAL A 41 -1.59 -11.91 7.29
CA VAL A 41 -3.03 -12.17 7.47
C VAL A 41 -3.57 -13.13 6.40
N GLY A 42 -3.18 -12.94 5.14
CA GLY A 42 -3.58 -13.83 4.04
C GLY A 42 -3.07 -15.26 4.23
N THR A 43 -1.86 -15.43 4.76
CA THR A 43 -1.27 -16.73 5.07
C THR A 43 -2.01 -17.44 6.20
N ASP A 44 -2.34 -16.71 7.27
CA ASP A 44 -3.07 -17.24 8.41
C ASP A 44 -4.49 -17.66 8.00
N LEU A 45 -5.19 -16.81 7.24
CA LEU A 45 -6.52 -17.14 6.70
C LEU A 45 -6.47 -18.37 5.80
N LYS A 46 -5.48 -18.46 4.90
CA LYS A 46 -5.31 -19.64 4.04
C LYS A 46 -5.10 -20.90 4.88
N THR A 47 -4.30 -20.81 5.94
CA THR A 47 -4.04 -21.93 6.84
C THR A 47 -5.33 -22.39 7.51
N VAL A 48 -6.09 -21.46 8.10
CA VAL A 48 -7.37 -21.77 8.75
C VAL A 48 -8.35 -22.43 7.78
N PHE A 49 -8.54 -21.86 6.59
CA PHE A 49 -9.45 -22.44 5.60
C PHE A 49 -8.96 -23.79 5.06
N SER A 50 -7.65 -23.99 4.94
CA SER A 50 -7.09 -25.30 4.55
C SER A 50 -7.35 -26.35 5.62
N THR A 51 -7.10 -26.04 6.89
CA THR A 51 -7.40 -26.96 8.00
C THR A 51 -8.87 -27.34 8.05
N VAL A 52 -9.76 -26.36 7.89
CA VAL A 52 -11.20 -26.63 7.82
C VAL A 52 -11.53 -27.54 6.63
N ALA A 53 -11.00 -27.24 5.44
CA ALA A 53 -11.23 -28.09 4.27
C ALA A 53 -10.73 -29.53 4.49
N ASP A 54 -9.52 -29.69 5.04
CA ASP A 54 -8.91 -31.00 5.32
C ASP A 54 -9.75 -31.79 6.34
N ASP A 55 -10.25 -31.13 7.39
CA ASP A 55 -11.12 -31.75 8.40
C ASP A 55 -12.45 -32.22 7.79
N LEU A 56 -13.07 -31.40 6.92
CA LEU A 56 -14.29 -31.79 6.22
C LEU A 56 -14.06 -32.98 5.27
N ASP A 57 -12.99 -32.94 4.48
CA ASP A 57 -12.64 -34.02 3.55
C ASP A 57 -12.35 -35.33 4.29
N SER A 58 -11.65 -35.26 5.42
CA SER A 58 -11.37 -36.41 6.29
C SER A 58 -12.65 -37.07 6.81
N ILE A 59 -13.63 -36.28 7.25
CA ILE A 59 -14.92 -36.79 7.72
C ILE A 59 -15.70 -37.46 6.58
N VAL A 60 -15.72 -36.86 5.39
CA VAL A 60 -16.41 -37.43 4.22
C VAL A 60 -15.77 -38.74 3.79
N ALA A 61 -14.43 -38.85 3.83
CA ALA A 61 -13.71 -40.07 3.48
C ALA A 61 -13.89 -41.21 4.51
N ALA A 62 -14.27 -40.90 5.75
CA ALA A 62 -14.49 -41.87 6.82
C ALA A 62 -15.91 -42.47 6.84
N ILE A 63 -16.83 -41.96 6.01
CA ILE A 63 -18.20 -42.45 5.82
C ILE A 63 -18.26 -43.33 4.58
#